data_AF-A0A494W141-F1
#
_entry.id   AF-A0A494W141-F1
#
_cell.length_a   1.000
_cell.length_b   1.000
_cell.length_c   1.000
_cell.angle_alpha   90.00
_cell.angle_beta   90.00
_cell.angle_gamma   90.00
#
_symmetry.space_group_name_H-M   'P 1'
#
loop_
_entity.id
_entity.type
_entity.pdbx_description
1 polymer ?
#
loop_
_entity_poly.entity_id
_entity_poly.type
_entity_poly.pdbx_seq_one_letter_code
_entity_poly.pdbx_strand_id
1 'polypeptide(L)'
;MKANTLLPAILLFICTACNNTEKNNAQVQNNAPKALQDKIADPEFSSIKNSRGATLVDDIYADQLQKRPELQKLEDLIRHFDEGAPDSLMQFDHYNRKSEAYYGSAGNLLLSIKDTVLRAHFKEIIDQSQHKYKDTISQFSVLINHIDSNRARVGDYHLALKLAVTLPIIERYQFENLPDLKSTANIANEAQGLKVKAMQLVNKNRVK
;
A
#
# COMPACT_ATOMS: atom_id res chain seq x y z
N MET A 1 -45.98 54.37 -13.03
CA MET A 1 -44.69 54.96 -13.43
C MET A 1 -43.71 53.85 -13.71
N LYS A 2 -43.23 53.81 -14.96
CA LYS A 2 -41.99 53.24 -15.51
C LYS A 2 -41.69 51.74 -15.34
N ALA A 3 -41.55 51.12 -16.52
CA ALA A 3 -41.13 49.76 -16.82
C ALA A 3 -39.60 49.68 -17.07
N ASN A 4 -39.14 48.45 -17.36
CA ASN A 4 -37.88 48.05 -18.03
C ASN A 4 -36.61 48.05 -17.14
N THR A 5 -35.65 47.11 -17.24
CA THR A 5 -35.27 46.18 -18.32
C THR A 5 -34.26 45.13 -17.83
N LEU A 6 -34.26 43.96 -18.49
CA LEU A 6 -33.19 42.95 -18.54
C LEU A 6 -31.86 43.51 -19.08
N LEU A 7 -30.72 43.04 -18.54
CA LEU A 7 -29.47 42.85 -19.31
C LEU A 7 -28.51 41.88 -18.57
N PRO A 8 -28.12 40.74 -19.16
CA PRO A 8 -27.02 39.91 -18.66
C PRO A 8 -25.72 40.30 -19.38
N ALA A 9 -24.70 40.71 -18.63
CA ALA A 9 -23.36 40.95 -19.19
C ALA A 9 -22.53 39.67 -19.09
N ILE A 10 -22.52 38.91 -20.17
CA ILE A 10 -21.53 37.87 -20.47
C ILE A 10 -20.20 38.59 -20.72
N LEU A 11 -19.18 38.32 -19.90
CA LEU A 11 -17.79 38.66 -20.20
C LEU A 11 -17.01 37.35 -20.34
N LEU A 12 -16.94 36.86 -21.59
CA LEU A 12 -15.98 35.85 -22.01
C LEU A 12 -14.58 36.46 -21.89
N PHE A 13 -13.77 35.95 -20.96
CA PHE A 13 -12.33 36.16 -20.95
C PHE A 13 -11.68 34.93 -21.59
N ILE A 14 -11.53 34.95 -22.92
CA ILE A 14 -10.67 34.00 -23.63
C ILE A 14 -9.26 34.61 -23.62
N CYS A 15 -8.43 34.19 -22.66
CA CYS A 15 -6.99 34.42 -22.76
C CYS A 15 -6.38 33.39 -23.69
N THR A 16 -6.08 33.83 -24.90
CA THR A 16 -5.12 33.22 -25.82
C THR A 16 -3.74 33.14 -25.17
N ALA A 17 -3.24 31.92 -25.00
CA ALA A 17 -1.81 31.66 -24.80
C ALA A 17 -1.39 30.48 -25.68
N CYS A 18 -1.12 30.76 -26.96
CA CYS A 18 -0.27 29.91 -27.79
C CYS A 18 1.17 30.38 -27.60
N ASN A 19 1.89 29.79 -26.65
CA ASN A 19 3.34 29.80 -26.67
C ASN A 19 3.80 28.46 -27.23
N ASN A 20 4.33 28.50 -28.46
CA ASN A 20 5.17 27.43 -28.99
C ASN A 20 6.47 27.45 -28.19
N THR A 21 6.54 26.61 -27.17
CA THR A 21 7.82 26.17 -26.63
C THR A 21 7.96 24.71 -27.08
N GLU A 22 8.86 24.47 -28.03
CA GLU A 22 9.38 23.14 -28.27
C GLU A 22 9.93 22.62 -26.94
N LYS A 23 9.14 21.81 -26.25
CA LYS A 23 9.61 21.09 -25.08
C LYS A 23 10.52 19.99 -25.61
N ASN A 24 11.83 20.25 -25.48
CA ASN A 24 12.86 19.22 -25.53
C ASN A 24 12.45 18.06 -24.59
N ASN A 25 11.93 16.97 -25.18
CA ASN A 25 11.58 15.72 -24.48
C ASN A 25 12.78 15.07 -23.76
N ALA A 26 14.00 15.59 -23.95
CA ALA A 26 15.21 15.09 -23.32
C ALA A 26 15.42 15.57 -21.87
N GLN A 27 14.73 16.63 -21.40
CA GLN A 27 15.02 17.22 -20.08
C GLN A 27 14.12 16.71 -18.93
N VAL A 28 12.98 16.06 -19.24
CA VAL A 28 12.01 15.62 -18.22
C VAL A 28 12.44 14.33 -17.50
N GLN A 29 13.27 13.50 -18.13
CA GLN A 29 13.66 12.19 -17.58
C GLN A 29 14.57 12.26 -16.34
N ASN A 30 15.25 13.37 -16.07
CA ASN A 30 16.29 13.41 -15.01
C ASN A 30 15.77 13.51 -13.57
N ASN A 31 14.50 13.85 -13.34
CA ASN A 31 13.96 14.09 -11.99
C ASN A 31 12.91 13.09 -11.50
N ALA A 32 12.42 12.20 -12.36
CA ALA A 32 11.52 11.13 -11.96
C ALA A 32 12.26 10.05 -11.16
N PRO A 33 11.62 9.34 -10.21
CA PRO A 33 12.17 8.11 -9.63
C PRO A 33 12.63 7.12 -10.71
N LYS A 34 13.67 6.34 -10.44
CA LYS A 34 14.21 5.33 -11.37
C LYS A 34 13.15 4.34 -11.82
N ALA A 35 12.25 3.97 -10.90
CA ALA A 35 11.12 3.08 -11.19
C ALA A 35 10.14 3.62 -12.24
N LEU A 36 10.19 4.93 -12.56
CA LEU A 36 9.36 5.58 -13.57
C LEU A 36 10.13 5.97 -14.84
N GLN A 37 11.44 5.69 -14.89
CA GLN A 37 12.32 6.05 -16.00
C GLN A 37 12.41 4.97 -17.09
N ASP A 38 11.50 3.99 -17.10
CA ASP A 38 11.49 2.92 -18.10
C ASP A 38 11.57 3.51 -19.51
N LYS A 39 12.65 3.17 -20.23
CA LYS A 39 12.83 3.62 -21.60
C LYS A 39 11.76 2.96 -22.45
N ILE A 40 10.93 3.77 -23.10
CA ILE A 40 9.90 3.37 -24.08
C ILE A 40 10.50 2.53 -25.25
N ALA A 41 11.82 2.43 -25.37
CA ALA A 41 12.52 1.93 -26.55
C ALA A 41 12.76 0.41 -26.64
N ASP A 42 12.55 -0.40 -25.59
CA ASP A 42 12.82 -1.85 -25.69
C ASP A 42 11.68 -2.70 -25.09
N PRO A 43 10.83 -3.36 -25.92
CA PRO A 43 9.77 -4.27 -25.46
C PRO A 43 10.30 -5.53 -24.75
N GLU A 44 11.61 -5.79 -24.83
CA GLU A 44 12.26 -6.97 -24.22
C GLU A 44 12.84 -6.70 -22.81
N PHE A 45 12.89 -5.45 -22.34
CA PHE A 45 13.62 -5.09 -21.11
C PHE A 45 12.76 -4.62 -19.93
N SER A 46 11.44 -4.86 -19.94
CA SER A 46 10.57 -4.65 -18.76
C SER A 46 10.76 -5.73 -17.67
N SER A 47 11.99 -6.19 -17.48
CA SER A 47 12.38 -7.09 -16.40
C SER A 47 13.00 -6.28 -15.27
N ILE A 48 12.19 -5.37 -14.71
CA ILE A 48 12.44 -4.90 -13.34
C ILE A 48 12.50 -6.18 -12.51
N LYS A 49 13.66 -6.38 -11.91
CA LYS A 49 14.03 -7.54 -11.11
C LYS A 49 13.13 -7.52 -9.87
N ASN A 50 11.91 -8.04 -10.04
CA ASN A 50 10.92 -8.18 -8.99
C ASN A 50 11.52 -9.09 -7.92
N SER A 51 12.05 -8.50 -6.84
CA SER A 51 11.95 -9.13 -5.54
C SER A 51 10.49 -9.53 -5.39
N ARG A 52 10.23 -10.85 -5.32
CA ARG A 52 8.89 -11.41 -5.39
C ARG A 52 7.95 -10.68 -4.41
N GLY A 53 7.11 -9.79 -4.92
CA GLY A 53 6.08 -9.08 -4.14
C GLY A 53 6.23 -7.55 -3.98
N ALA A 54 7.29 -6.90 -4.49
CA ALA A 54 7.40 -5.44 -4.42
C ALA A 54 6.43 -4.75 -5.42
N THR A 55 5.74 -3.70 -4.96
CA THR A 55 4.84 -2.88 -5.78
C THR A 55 5.55 -1.63 -6.32
N LEU A 56 5.00 -0.98 -7.35
CA LEU A 56 5.53 0.30 -7.83
C LEU A 56 5.54 1.39 -6.74
N VAL A 57 4.61 1.31 -5.78
CA VAL A 57 4.63 2.18 -4.58
C VAL A 57 5.88 1.92 -3.74
N ASP A 58 6.24 0.66 -3.53
CA ASP A 58 7.45 0.30 -2.78
C ASP A 58 8.71 0.78 -3.49
N ASP A 59 8.77 0.64 -4.83
CA ASP A 59 9.93 1.07 -5.61
C ASP A 59 10.12 2.60 -5.59
N ILE A 60 9.03 3.35 -5.79
CA ILE A 60 9.07 4.83 -5.71
C ILE A 60 9.44 5.27 -4.29
N TYR A 61 8.89 4.62 -3.26
CA TYR A 61 9.20 4.94 -1.87
C TYR A 61 10.66 4.63 -1.52
N ALA A 62 11.22 3.50 -1.98
CA ALA A 62 12.62 3.13 -1.78
C ALA A 62 13.58 4.16 -2.39
N ASP A 63 13.25 4.72 -3.56
CA ASP A 63 13.99 5.83 -4.15
C ASP A 63 13.95 7.11 -3.28
N GLN A 64 12.87 7.32 -2.51
CA GLN A 64 12.78 8.45 -1.58
C GLN A 64 13.59 8.22 -0.30
N LEU A 65 13.69 6.98 0.19
CA LEU A 65 14.51 6.66 1.38
C LEU A 65 15.96 7.12 1.22
N GLN A 66 16.53 6.95 0.02
CA GLN A 66 17.90 7.37 -0.30
C GLN A 66 18.10 8.90 -0.24
N LYS A 67 17.02 9.67 -0.34
CA LYS A 67 17.04 11.14 -0.43
C LYS A 67 16.56 11.81 0.86
N ARG A 68 15.92 11.05 1.76
CA ARG A 68 15.19 11.56 2.93
C ARG A 68 15.59 10.76 4.18
N PRO A 69 16.64 11.19 4.90
CA PRO A 69 17.17 10.48 6.07
C PRO A 69 16.13 10.24 7.17
N GLU A 70 15.12 11.11 7.30
CA GLU A 70 14.04 10.95 8.26
C GLU A 70 13.16 9.74 7.97
N LEU A 71 12.94 9.41 6.69
CA LEU A 71 12.19 8.21 6.31
C LEU A 71 13.02 6.96 6.57
N GLN A 72 14.31 6.98 6.22
CA GLN A 72 15.20 5.85 6.49
C GLN A 72 15.32 5.55 7.99
N LYS A 73 15.42 6.59 8.82
CA LYS A 73 15.43 6.44 10.28
C LYS A 73 14.14 5.79 10.79
N LEU A 74 12.99 6.14 10.22
CA LEU A 74 11.72 5.51 10.58
C LEU A 74 11.69 4.02 10.20
N GLU A 75 12.17 3.65 9.00
CA GLU A 75 12.27 2.25 8.59
C GLU A 75 13.14 1.43 9.55
N ASP A 76 14.26 2.00 10.00
CA ASP A 76 15.15 1.36 10.97
C ASP A 76 14.45 1.14 12.32
N LEU A 77 13.64 2.11 12.78
CA LEU A 77 12.87 1.99 14.01
C LEU A 77 11.75 0.95 13.90
N ILE A 78 11.03 0.90 12.77
CA ILE A 78 9.99 -0.10 12.51
C ILE A 78 10.62 -1.50 12.48
N ARG A 79 11.72 -1.67 11.75
CA ARG A 79 12.46 -2.94 11.68
C ARG A 79 12.94 -3.40 13.05
N HIS A 80 13.54 -2.49 13.84
CA HIS A 80 13.97 -2.81 15.20
C HIS A 80 12.80 -3.24 16.10
N PHE A 81 11.65 -2.56 16.00
CA PHE A 81 10.44 -2.94 16.74
C PHE A 81 9.93 -4.33 16.34
N ASP A 82 9.88 -4.63 15.04
CA ASP A 82 9.40 -5.92 14.54
C ASP A 82 10.35 -7.08 14.85
N GLU A 83 11.67 -6.85 14.79
CA GLU A 83 12.69 -7.84 15.12
C GLU A 83 12.81 -8.08 16.64
N GLY A 84 12.69 -7.05 17.48
CA GLY A 84 12.93 -7.16 18.93
C GLY A 84 11.74 -7.68 19.76
N ALA A 85 10.51 -7.53 19.24
CA ALA A 85 9.31 -7.94 19.97
C ALA A 85 9.14 -9.47 20.12
N PRO A 86 9.40 -10.31 19.10
CA PRO A 86 9.39 -11.77 19.25
C PRO A 86 10.34 -12.28 20.34
N ASP A 87 11.56 -11.75 20.42
CA ASP A 87 12.57 -12.19 21.39
C ASP A 87 12.19 -11.84 22.84
N SER A 88 11.60 -10.67 23.04
CA SER A 88 11.21 -10.18 24.37
C SER A 88 10.03 -10.96 24.96
N LEU A 89 9.11 -11.45 24.12
CA LEU A 89 7.92 -12.20 24.54
C LEU A 89 8.17 -13.70 24.65
N MET A 90 9.20 -14.23 23.98
CA MET A 90 9.48 -15.67 23.92
C MET A 90 9.66 -16.31 25.31
N GLN A 91 10.30 -15.61 26.27
CA GLN A 91 10.49 -16.12 27.63
C GLN A 91 9.16 -16.25 28.37
N PHE A 92 8.30 -15.23 28.24
CA PHE A 92 6.97 -15.25 28.83
C PHE A 92 6.10 -16.34 28.18
N ASP A 93 6.13 -16.46 26.85
CA ASP A 93 5.37 -17.49 26.14
C ASP A 93 5.79 -18.90 26.57
N HIS A 94 7.10 -19.14 26.75
CA HIS A 94 7.58 -20.41 27.26
C HIS A 94 7.10 -20.67 28.70
N TYR A 95 7.22 -19.68 29.59
CA TYR A 95 6.73 -19.75 30.96
C TYR A 95 5.22 -20.03 31.02
N ASN A 96 4.44 -19.31 30.22
CA ASN A 96 2.99 -19.43 30.15
C ASN A 96 2.56 -20.80 29.63
N ARG A 97 3.17 -21.26 28.52
CA ARG A 97 2.90 -22.60 27.98
C ARG A 97 3.19 -23.72 28.97
N LYS A 98 4.29 -23.62 29.74
CA LYS A 98 4.61 -24.63 30.77
C LYS A 98 3.60 -24.64 31.90
N SER A 99 3.15 -23.47 32.32
CA SER A 99 2.15 -23.32 33.39
C SER A 99 0.78 -23.87 32.95
N GLU A 100 0.30 -23.51 31.76
CA GLU A 100 -0.95 -24.05 31.20
C GLU A 100 -0.86 -25.56 30.94
N ALA A 101 0.29 -26.07 30.48
CA ALA A 101 0.51 -27.51 30.31
C ALA A 101 0.44 -28.28 31.63
N TYR A 102 0.91 -27.69 32.74
CA TYR A 102 0.74 -28.28 34.07
C TYR A 102 -0.74 -28.40 34.43
N TYR A 103 -1.53 -27.33 34.30
CA TYR A 103 -2.95 -27.36 34.64
C TYR A 103 -3.74 -28.34 33.77
N GLY A 104 -3.43 -28.43 32.47
CA GLY A 104 -3.98 -29.47 31.60
C GLY A 104 -3.63 -30.89 32.06
N SER A 105 -2.37 -31.12 32.43
CA SER A 105 -1.91 -32.42 32.94
C SER A 105 -2.55 -32.79 34.28
N ALA A 106 -2.65 -31.83 35.20
CA ALA A 106 -3.30 -31.99 36.50
C ALA A 106 -4.79 -32.32 36.33
N GLY A 107 -5.49 -31.63 35.42
CA GLY A 107 -6.87 -31.94 35.05
C GLY A 107 -7.05 -33.37 34.54
N ASN A 108 -6.13 -33.87 33.71
CA ASN A 108 -6.17 -35.25 33.22
C ASN A 108 -5.94 -36.28 34.34
N LEU A 109 -4.98 -36.03 35.23
CA LEU A 109 -4.73 -36.90 36.39
C LEU A 109 -5.95 -36.93 37.33
N LEU A 110 -6.60 -35.79 37.53
CA LEU A 110 -7.80 -35.66 38.34
C LEU A 110 -8.93 -36.59 37.87
N LEU A 111 -9.11 -36.75 36.57
CA LEU A 111 -10.10 -37.67 35.98
C LEU A 111 -9.83 -39.14 36.30
N SER A 112 -8.57 -39.48 36.61
CA SER A 112 -8.17 -40.85 36.96
C SER A 112 -8.50 -41.22 38.40
N ILE A 113 -8.74 -40.23 39.27
CA ILE A 113 -9.12 -40.44 40.67
C ILE A 113 -10.55 -41.01 40.73
N LYS A 114 -10.69 -42.19 41.35
CA LYS A 114 -11.97 -42.90 41.48
C LYS A 114 -12.81 -42.40 42.66
N ASP A 115 -12.17 -42.02 43.75
CA ASP A 115 -12.83 -41.38 44.88
C ASP A 115 -13.36 -40.02 44.46
N THR A 116 -14.68 -39.89 44.39
CA THR A 116 -15.35 -38.69 43.89
C THR A 116 -15.21 -37.50 44.84
N VAL A 117 -15.12 -37.75 46.14
CA VAL A 117 -14.96 -36.69 47.16
C VAL A 117 -13.55 -36.15 47.10
N LEU A 118 -12.55 -37.05 47.06
CA LEU A 118 -11.15 -36.68 46.90
C LEU A 118 -10.90 -35.94 45.59
N ARG A 119 -11.51 -36.41 44.49
CA ARG A 119 -11.45 -35.76 43.19
C ARG A 119 -12.05 -34.35 43.23
N ALA A 120 -13.22 -34.17 43.84
CA ALA A 120 -13.83 -32.85 43.97
C ALA A 120 -12.96 -31.90 44.79
N HIS A 121 -12.35 -32.39 45.88
CA HIS A 121 -11.45 -31.60 46.71
C HIS A 121 -10.22 -31.10 45.93
N PHE A 122 -9.53 -31.99 45.21
CA PHE A 122 -8.38 -31.58 44.40
C PHE A 122 -8.77 -30.69 43.21
N LYS A 123 -9.97 -30.87 42.65
CA LYS A 123 -10.48 -29.98 41.60
C LYS A 123 -10.47 -28.52 42.07
N GLU A 124 -11.05 -28.28 43.26
CA GLU A 124 -11.15 -26.94 43.83
C GLU A 124 -9.76 -26.31 44.05
N ILE A 125 -8.81 -27.08 44.58
CA ILE A 125 -7.43 -26.62 44.80
C ILE A 125 -6.75 -26.23 43.47
N ILE A 126 -6.90 -27.07 42.44
CA ILE A 126 -6.32 -26.82 41.11
C ILE A 126 -6.95 -25.57 40.49
N ASP A 127 -8.28 -25.46 40.54
CA ASP A 127 -9.01 -24.32 39.98
C ASP A 127 -8.57 -23.02 40.67
N GLN A 128 -8.47 -23.00 42.00
CA GLN A 128 -7.99 -21.84 42.76
C GLN A 128 -6.54 -21.47 42.42
N SER A 129 -5.66 -22.47 42.27
CA SER A 129 -4.28 -22.24 41.83
C SER A 129 -4.23 -21.62 40.43
N GLN A 130 -5.03 -22.15 39.49
CA GLN A 130 -5.09 -21.63 38.12
C GLN A 130 -5.65 -20.19 38.07
N HIS A 131 -6.62 -19.86 38.91
CA HIS A 131 -7.12 -18.47 39.01
C HIS A 131 -6.03 -17.52 39.50
N LYS A 132 -5.32 -17.87 40.58
CA LYS A 132 -4.19 -17.06 41.09
C LYS A 132 -3.11 -16.87 40.03
N TYR A 133 -2.82 -17.93 39.26
CA TYR A 133 -1.89 -17.85 38.15
C TYR A 133 -2.34 -16.84 37.09
N LYS A 134 -3.60 -16.93 36.64
CA LYS A 134 -4.18 -15.98 35.68
C LYS A 134 -4.12 -14.53 36.18
N ASP A 135 -4.40 -14.31 37.46
CA ASP A 135 -4.27 -12.99 38.07
C ASP A 135 -2.82 -12.48 38.04
N THR A 136 -1.86 -13.37 38.33
CA THR A 136 -0.41 -13.07 38.32
C THR A 136 0.06 -12.63 36.93
N ILE A 137 -0.43 -13.26 35.86
CA ILE A 137 -0.02 -12.95 34.48
C ILE A 137 -0.92 -11.93 33.77
N SER A 138 -1.93 -11.38 34.45
CA SER A 138 -2.90 -10.46 33.85
C SER A 138 -2.24 -9.24 33.22
N GLN A 139 -1.24 -8.66 33.89
CA GLN A 139 -0.49 -7.49 33.38
C GLN A 139 0.31 -7.82 32.11
N PHE A 140 0.91 -9.02 32.04
CA PHE A 140 1.59 -9.47 30.82
C PHE A 140 0.63 -9.60 29.65
N SER A 141 -0.56 -10.16 29.89
CA SER A 141 -1.59 -10.30 28.85
C SER A 141 -2.05 -8.93 28.31
N VAL A 142 -2.21 -7.94 29.20
CA VAL A 142 -2.54 -6.55 28.80
C VAL A 142 -1.43 -5.96 27.94
N LEU A 143 -0.16 -6.14 28.32
CA LEU A 143 0.98 -5.62 27.57
C LEU A 143 1.12 -6.26 26.19
N ILE A 144 0.96 -7.58 26.09
CA ILE A 144 1.00 -8.32 24.81
C ILE A 144 -0.08 -7.79 23.86
N ASN A 145 -1.33 -7.70 24.34
CA ASN A 145 -2.43 -7.17 23.54
C ASN A 145 -2.17 -5.73 23.08
N HIS A 146 -1.56 -4.91 23.94
CA HIS A 146 -1.19 -3.54 23.59
C HIS A 146 -0.08 -3.48 22.53
N ILE A 147 0.95 -4.34 22.64
CA ILE A 147 2.02 -4.49 21.65
C ILE A 147 1.44 -4.90 20.29
N ASP A 148 0.60 -5.93 20.26
CA ASP A 148 0.01 -6.43 19.02
C ASP A 148 -0.91 -5.39 18.36
N SER A 149 -1.72 -4.71 19.17
CA SER A 149 -2.57 -3.61 18.69
C SER A 149 -1.74 -2.47 18.09
N ASN A 150 -0.62 -2.11 18.73
CA ASN A 150 0.25 -1.06 18.21
C ASN A 150 1.05 -1.50 16.99
N ARG A 151 1.46 -2.77 16.90
CA ARG A 151 2.08 -3.32 15.69
C ARG A 151 1.16 -3.19 14.48
N ALA A 152 -0.12 -3.55 14.64
CA ALA A 152 -1.10 -3.36 13.56
C ALA A 152 -1.21 -1.89 13.13
N ARG A 153 -1.32 -0.97 14.09
CA ARG A 153 -1.37 0.48 13.81
C ARG A 153 -0.12 1.01 13.13
N VAL A 154 1.07 0.57 13.56
CA VAL A 154 2.34 0.95 12.93
C VAL A 154 2.35 0.49 11.47
N GLY A 155 1.87 -0.72 11.18
CA GLY A 155 1.67 -1.21 9.82
C GLY A 155 0.76 -0.31 8.99
N ASP A 156 -0.42 0.04 9.50
CA ASP A 156 -1.37 0.92 8.81
C ASP A 156 -0.78 2.30 8.53
N TYR A 157 -0.12 2.91 9.52
CA TYR A 157 0.52 4.23 9.36
C TYR A 157 1.72 4.18 8.42
N HIS A 158 2.48 3.08 8.40
CA HIS A 158 3.56 2.88 7.45
C HIS A 158 3.01 2.81 6.01
N LEU A 159 1.93 2.06 5.77
CA LEU A 159 1.28 2.03 4.46
C LEU A 159 0.74 3.41 4.05
N ALA A 160 0.09 4.12 4.97
CA ALA A 160 -0.39 5.48 4.72
C ALA A 160 0.74 6.46 4.37
N LEU A 161 1.89 6.35 5.07
CA LEU A 161 3.07 7.15 4.78
C LEU A 161 3.62 6.87 3.39
N LYS A 162 3.74 5.59 2.99
CA LYS A 162 4.18 5.23 1.64
C LYS A 162 3.29 5.90 0.60
N LEU A 163 1.97 5.76 0.73
CA LEU A 163 1.01 6.39 -0.19
C LEU A 163 1.15 7.91 -0.22
N ALA A 164 1.23 8.56 0.95
CA ALA A 164 1.37 10.01 1.05
C ALA A 164 2.66 10.53 0.40
N VAL A 165 3.74 9.75 0.47
CA VAL A 165 5.03 10.07 -0.16
C VAL A 165 4.99 9.85 -1.66
N THR A 166 4.39 8.74 -2.13
CA THR A 166 4.46 8.36 -3.54
C THR A 166 3.38 8.99 -4.41
N LEU A 167 2.21 9.33 -3.86
CA LEU A 167 1.08 9.84 -4.64
C LEU A 167 1.42 11.15 -5.38
N PRO A 168 2.00 12.19 -4.74
CA PRO A 168 2.36 13.42 -5.45
C PRO A 168 3.43 13.19 -6.54
N ILE A 169 4.26 12.16 -6.35
CA ILE A 169 5.33 11.83 -7.30
C ILE A 169 4.74 11.22 -8.57
N ILE A 170 3.81 10.27 -8.44
CA ILE A 170 3.16 9.66 -9.60
C ILE A 170 2.22 10.66 -10.30
N GLU A 171 1.53 11.53 -9.56
CA GLU A 171 0.71 12.60 -10.15
C GLU A 171 1.56 13.57 -10.97
N ARG A 172 2.72 13.98 -10.45
CA ARG A 172 3.65 14.82 -11.21
C ARG A 172 4.17 14.11 -12.45
N TYR A 173 4.54 12.84 -12.34
CA TYR A 173 4.96 12.04 -13.50
C TYR A 173 3.87 12.00 -14.57
N GLN A 174 2.61 11.71 -14.18
CA GLN A 174 1.48 11.66 -15.09
C GLN A 174 1.27 13.00 -15.81
N PHE A 175 1.37 14.11 -15.08
CA PHE A 175 1.23 15.45 -15.67
C PHE A 175 2.37 15.80 -16.62
N GLU A 176 3.62 15.51 -16.23
CA GLU A 176 4.81 15.88 -17.00
C GLU A 176 5.05 14.98 -18.21
N ASN A 177 4.59 13.73 -18.17
CA ASN A 177 4.82 12.70 -19.19
C ASN A 177 3.55 12.34 -19.96
N LEU A 178 2.47 13.11 -19.83
CA LEU A 178 1.25 12.90 -20.59
C LEU A 178 1.54 13.03 -22.10
N PRO A 179 1.26 12.02 -22.93
CA PRO A 179 1.49 12.10 -24.36
C PRO A 179 0.66 13.21 -25.03
N ASP A 180 1.17 13.78 -26.11
CA ASP A 180 0.45 14.81 -26.86
C ASP A 180 -0.83 14.24 -27.50
N LEU A 181 -1.97 14.76 -27.04
CA LEU A 181 -3.28 14.38 -27.54
C LEU A 181 -3.45 14.75 -29.02
N LYS A 182 -2.84 15.86 -29.48
CA LYS A 182 -2.97 16.29 -30.88
C LYS A 182 -2.31 15.31 -31.83
N SER A 183 -1.09 14.88 -31.53
CA SER A 183 -0.39 13.83 -32.28
C SER A 183 -1.25 12.56 -32.39
N THR A 184 -1.81 12.09 -31.27
CA THR A 184 -2.68 10.91 -31.25
C THR A 184 -3.96 11.12 -32.08
N ALA A 185 -4.58 12.30 -31.97
CA ALA A 185 -5.78 12.65 -32.74
C ALA A 185 -5.50 12.74 -34.25
N ASN A 186 -4.33 13.23 -34.65
CA ASN A 186 -3.93 13.31 -36.05
C ASN A 186 -3.79 11.91 -36.66
N ILE A 187 -3.15 10.98 -35.94
CA ILE A 187 -3.03 9.58 -36.37
C ILE A 187 -4.43 8.93 -36.50
N ALA A 188 -5.34 9.20 -35.56
CA ALA A 188 -6.72 8.72 -35.64
C ALA A 188 -7.46 9.25 -36.88
N ASN A 189 -7.28 10.52 -37.21
CA ASN A 189 -7.88 11.14 -38.40
C ASN A 189 -7.28 10.57 -39.70
N GLU A 190 -5.96 10.35 -39.74
CA GLU A 190 -5.29 9.72 -40.88
C GLU A 190 -5.82 8.30 -41.11
N ALA A 191 -5.93 7.49 -40.05
CA ALA A 191 -6.49 6.15 -40.12
C ALA A 191 -7.93 6.16 -40.68
N GLN A 192 -8.75 7.12 -40.25
CA GLN A 192 -10.10 7.28 -40.76
C GLN A 192 -10.12 7.67 -42.26
N GLY A 193 -9.23 8.56 -42.69
CA GLY A 193 -9.08 8.94 -44.10
C GLY A 193 -8.67 7.75 -44.98
N LEU A 194 -7.72 6.94 -44.50
CA LEU A 194 -7.27 5.71 -45.17
C LEU A 194 -8.42 4.70 -45.33
N LYS A 195 -9.24 4.51 -44.27
CA LYS A 195 -10.41 3.63 -44.33
C LYS A 195 -11.39 4.06 -45.43
N VAL A 196 -11.73 5.35 -45.48
CA VAL A 196 -12.64 5.89 -46.50
C VAL A 196 -12.08 5.67 -47.91
N LYS A 197 -10.79 5.97 -48.11
CA LYS A 197 -10.12 5.77 -49.40
C LYS A 197 -10.09 4.31 -49.84
N ALA A 198 -9.81 3.38 -48.91
CA ALA A 198 -9.85 1.95 -49.18
C ALA A 198 -11.26 1.50 -49.60
N MET A 199 -12.33 1.93 -48.91
CA MET A 199 -13.70 1.60 -49.28
C MET A 199 -14.11 2.18 -50.65
N GLN A 200 -13.68 3.40 -50.97
CA GLN A 200 -13.89 3.99 -52.30
C GLN A 200 -13.25 3.14 -53.40
N LEU A 201 -12.02 2.67 -53.17
CA LEU A 201 -11.32 1.79 -54.11
C LEU A 201 -12.02 0.43 -54.25
N VAL A 202 -12.51 -0.17 -53.17
CA VAL A 202 -13.32 -1.41 -53.23
C VAL A 202 -14.57 -1.20 -54.08
N ASN A 203 -15.34 -0.15 -53.82
CA ASN A 203 -16.57 0.13 -54.56
C ASN A 203 -16.31 0.41 -56.05
N LYS A 204 -15.26 1.17 -56.37
CA LYS A 204 -14.85 1.46 -57.76
C LYS A 204 -14.51 0.18 -58.55
N ASN A 205 -13.99 -0.85 -57.88
CA ASN A 205 -13.57 -2.10 -58.52
C ASN A 205 -14.62 -3.23 -58.42
N ARG A 206 -15.75 -3.03 -57.73
CA ARG A 206 -16.88 -3.98 -57.71
C ARG A 206 -17.80 -3.88 -58.93
N VAL A 207 -17.67 -2.83 -59.74
CA VAL A 207 -18.41 -2.65 -60.99
C VAL A 207 -17.52 -3.07 -62.16
N LYS A 208 -17.43 -4.39 -62.36
CA LYS A 208 -17.01 -5.06 -63.60
C LYS A 208 -17.75 -6.39 -63.70
#